data_AF-A0A847I113-F1
#
_entry.id   AF-A0A847I113-F1
#
_cell.length_a   1.000
_cell.length_b   1.000
_cell.length_c   1.000
_cell.angle_alpha   90.00
_cell.angle_beta   90.00
_cell.angle_gamma   90.00
#
_symmetry.space_group_name_H-M   'P 1'
#
loop_
_entity.id
_entity.type
_entity.pdbx_description
1 polymer ?
#
loop_
_entity_poly.entity_id
_entity_poly.type
_entity_poly.pdbx_seq_one_letter_code
_entity_poly.pdbx_strand_id
1 'polypeptide(L)'
;MSTHEFELAVHAANPGQFFACCGLLELSHRKWPGSEGWFEDGRFHIACGGTLAELGAQICAAAPLQLDPDDDMTSPLFLPAPFNLRLDWWKDGLGGGSDFKTWAGQQKVVRIAAAMHAALGAVAWSPDELLNSGAILYDIHDSNRPVEPFYFDCRRASQAHSLDVGFSADAHNMNVPVYSAVEFMCLIGLERFRPKPRDDRRFEYRTWTCPLAAPCAAPAALGAIPLPGRSFAFPLLYRTKYLKGFLPAMKLENNYD
;
A
#
# COMPACT_ATOMS: atom_id res chain seq x y z
N MET A 1 21.15 18.11 -12.82
CA MET A 1 20.78 16.71 -12.53
C MET A 1 19.92 16.23 -13.69
N SER A 2 20.15 15.02 -14.20
CA SER A 2 19.25 14.43 -15.20
C SER A 2 17.91 14.17 -14.53
N THR A 3 16.82 14.66 -15.12
CA THR A 3 15.46 14.31 -14.68
C THR A 3 15.08 13.05 -15.42
N HIS A 4 14.72 12.02 -14.67
CA HIS A 4 14.22 10.75 -15.16
C HIS A 4 12.71 10.69 -14.89
N GLU A 5 12.00 9.99 -15.76
CA GLU A 5 10.60 9.66 -15.55
C GLU A 5 10.44 8.15 -15.68
N PHE A 6 9.64 7.58 -14.78
CA PHE A 6 9.14 6.22 -14.95
C PHE A 6 7.66 6.18 -14.59
N GLU A 7 6.98 5.19 -15.16
CA GLU A 7 5.55 5.00 -15.02
C GLU A 7 5.25 3.56 -14.60
N LEU A 8 4.08 3.37 -13.99
CA LEU A 8 3.60 2.09 -13.49
C LEU A 8 2.17 1.86 -13.95
N ALA A 9 1.86 0.67 -14.45
CA ALA A 9 0.49 0.27 -14.69
C ALA A 9 -0.28 0.17 -13.36
N VAL A 10 -1.38 0.93 -13.23
CA VAL A 10 -2.15 1.02 -11.99
C VAL A 10 -3.65 0.91 -12.24
N HIS A 11 -4.31 0.06 -11.46
CA HIS A 11 -5.76 0.04 -11.37
C HIS A 11 -6.20 0.90 -10.18
N ALA A 12 -6.54 2.17 -10.43
CA ALA A 12 -6.88 3.12 -9.36
C ALA A 12 -8.09 2.72 -8.50
N ALA A 13 -8.96 1.82 -8.97
CA ALA A 13 -10.05 1.25 -8.16
C ALA A 13 -9.61 0.07 -7.27
N ASN A 14 -8.35 -0.37 -7.36
CA ASN A 14 -7.70 -1.15 -6.31
C ASN A 14 -7.05 -0.17 -5.31
N PRO A 15 -7.64 0.06 -4.12
CA PRO A 15 -7.10 1.01 -3.15
C PRO A 15 -5.67 0.65 -2.73
N GLY A 16 -5.33 -0.64 -2.62
CA GLY A 16 -3.97 -1.08 -2.32
C GLY A 16 -2.96 -0.61 -3.36
N GLN A 17 -3.29 -0.71 -4.66
CA GLN A 17 -2.41 -0.21 -5.72
C GLN A 17 -2.31 1.33 -5.72
N PHE A 18 -3.43 2.03 -5.49
CA PHE A 18 -3.40 3.49 -5.37
C PHE A 18 -2.46 3.96 -4.25
N PHE A 19 -2.60 3.40 -3.05
CA PHE A 19 -1.72 3.76 -1.93
C PHE A 19 -0.29 3.25 -2.11
N ALA A 20 -0.08 2.16 -2.86
CA ALA A 20 1.25 1.73 -3.27
C ALA A 20 1.95 2.77 -4.15
N CYS A 21 1.24 3.36 -5.13
CA CYS A 21 1.75 4.49 -5.91
C CYS A 21 2.13 5.68 -5.02
N CYS A 22 1.27 6.02 -4.04
CA CYS A 22 1.59 7.05 -3.05
C CYS A 22 2.85 6.72 -2.23
N GLY A 23 3.03 5.46 -1.83
CA GLY A 23 4.23 5.00 -1.13
C GLY A 23 5.49 5.11 -1.98
N LEU A 24 5.42 4.76 -3.26
CA LEU A 24 6.54 4.93 -4.19
C LEU A 24 6.91 6.41 -4.38
N LEU A 25 5.91 7.30 -4.52
CA LEU A 25 6.16 8.75 -4.57
C LEU A 25 6.82 9.26 -3.28
N GLU A 26 6.37 8.78 -2.14
CA GLU A 26 6.89 9.14 -0.82
C GLU A 26 8.35 8.71 -0.64
N LEU A 27 8.74 7.53 -1.15
CA LEU A 27 10.12 7.06 -1.15
C LEU A 27 11.00 7.81 -2.16
N SER A 28 10.49 8.02 -3.38
CA SER A 28 11.17 8.81 -4.42
C SER A 28 11.46 10.22 -3.94
N HIS A 29 10.48 10.90 -3.33
CA HIS A 29 10.64 12.25 -2.80
C HIS A 29 11.71 12.34 -1.71
N ARG A 30 11.82 11.33 -0.83
CA ARG A 30 12.89 11.27 0.18
C ARG A 30 14.26 10.97 -0.41
N LYS A 31 14.34 10.07 -1.39
CA LYS A 31 15.60 9.68 -2.04
C LYS A 31 16.14 10.79 -2.95
N TRP A 32 15.23 11.45 -3.66
CA TRP A 32 15.49 12.50 -4.63
C TRP A 32 14.53 13.67 -4.35
N PRO A 33 14.94 14.62 -3.49
CA PRO A 33 14.15 15.82 -3.22
C PRO A 33 13.78 16.52 -4.52
N GLY A 34 12.50 16.90 -4.65
CA GLY A 34 11.93 17.43 -5.89
C GLY A 34 11.26 16.39 -6.78
N SER A 35 11.20 15.11 -6.37
CA SER A 35 10.38 14.13 -7.08
C SER A 35 8.90 14.49 -7.02
N GLU A 36 8.22 14.33 -8.15
CA GLU A 36 6.79 14.59 -8.33
C GLU A 36 6.11 13.37 -8.96
N GLY A 37 4.83 13.16 -8.65
CA GLY A 37 4.05 12.09 -9.28
C GLY A 37 2.62 12.50 -9.57
N TRP A 38 2.00 11.80 -10.53
CA TRP A 38 0.63 12.05 -11.01
C TRP A 38 0.03 10.80 -11.66
N PHE A 39 -1.29 10.79 -11.81
CA PHE A 39 -2.03 9.73 -12.49
C PHE A 39 -2.48 10.20 -13.87
N GLU A 40 -2.27 9.37 -14.89
CA GLU A 40 -2.70 9.63 -16.27
C GLU A 40 -2.91 8.30 -17.00
N ASP A 41 -3.99 8.16 -17.78
CA ASP A 41 -4.24 7.01 -18.66
C ASP A 41 -4.07 5.61 -18.05
N GLY A 42 -4.44 5.44 -16.78
CA GLY A 42 -4.31 4.16 -16.08
C GLY A 42 -2.88 3.83 -15.65
N ARG A 43 -2.01 4.83 -15.67
CA ARG A 43 -0.63 4.79 -15.20
C ARG A 43 -0.41 5.78 -14.06
N PHE A 44 0.61 5.51 -13.26
CA PHE A 44 1.14 6.43 -12.27
C PHE A 44 2.57 6.79 -12.66
N HIS A 45 2.82 8.08 -12.84
CA HIS A 45 4.09 8.63 -13.27
C HIS A 45 4.85 9.18 -12.07
N ILE A 46 6.17 9.04 -12.10
CA ILE A 46 7.09 9.72 -11.18
C ILE A 46 8.22 10.35 -11.99
N ALA A 47 8.30 11.68 -11.93
CA ALA A 47 9.48 12.44 -12.37
C ALA A 47 10.43 12.60 -11.18
N CYS A 48 11.68 12.16 -11.31
CA CYS A 48 12.65 12.16 -10.22
C CYS A 48 14.11 12.15 -10.70
N GLY A 49 15.06 12.05 -9.76
CA GLY A 49 16.49 12.07 -10.04
C GLY A 49 17.10 10.71 -10.42
N GLY A 50 16.31 9.66 -10.65
CA GLY A 50 16.82 8.33 -10.96
C GLY A 50 15.77 7.39 -11.56
N THR A 51 16.09 6.10 -11.68
CA THR A 51 15.25 5.11 -12.37
C THR A 51 14.44 4.25 -11.41
N LEU A 52 13.42 3.55 -11.93
CA LEU A 52 12.64 2.58 -11.15
C LEU A 52 13.53 1.46 -10.58
N ALA A 53 14.49 0.96 -11.36
CA ALA A 53 15.42 -0.08 -10.93
C ALA A 53 16.35 0.39 -9.80
N GLU A 54 16.84 1.64 -9.88
CA GLU A 54 17.64 2.24 -8.80
C GLU A 54 16.83 2.40 -7.52
N LEU A 55 15.59 2.90 -7.62
CA LEU A 55 14.70 2.99 -6.47
C LEU A 55 14.47 1.61 -5.85
N GLY A 56 14.22 0.60 -6.69
CA GLY A 56 14.01 -0.77 -6.27
C GLY A 56 15.19 -1.37 -5.53
N ALA A 57 16.40 -1.18 -6.05
CA ALA A 57 17.61 -1.63 -5.37
C ALA A 57 17.76 -0.99 -3.99
N GLN A 58 17.46 0.30 -3.84
CA GLN A 58 17.51 1.00 -2.56
C GLN A 58 16.45 0.51 -1.59
N ILE A 59 15.23 0.26 -2.07
CA ILE A 59 14.14 -0.30 -1.26
C ILE A 59 14.51 -1.69 -0.75
N CYS A 60 14.97 -2.59 -1.63
CA CYS A 60 15.37 -3.94 -1.25
C CYS A 60 16.55 -3.95 -0.27
N ALA A 61 17.47 -3.00 -0.37
CA ALA A 61 18.60 -2.86 0.56
C ALA A 61 18.21 -2.29 1.93
N ALA A 62 17.14 -1.48 1.99
CA ALA A 62 16.68 -0.85 3.22
C ALA A 62 15.77 -1.80 4.02
N ALA A 63 16.37 -2.82 4.67
CA ALA A 63 15.61 -3.73 5.53
C ALA A 63 14.91 -2.99 6.70
N PRO A 64 13.59 -3.17 6.92
CA PRO A 64 12.89 -2.55 8.04
C PRO A 64 13.43 -3.01 9.39
N LEU A 65 13.69 -2.06 10.28
CA LEU A 65 14.19 -2.30 11.63
C LEU A 65 13.04 -2.22 12.63
N GLN A 66 12.89 -3.24 13.47
CA GLN A 66 11.97 -3.21 14.61
C GLN A 66 12.48 -2.22 15.66
N LEU A 67 11.63 -1.27 16.07
CA LEU A 67 12.02 -0.21 17.02
C LEU A 67 11.86 -0.61 18.50
N ASP A 68 10.90 -1.47 18.81
CA ASP A 68 10.70 -2.06 20.13
C ASP A 68 10.94 -3.57 20.03
N PRO A 69 12.16 -4.07 20.36
CA PRO A 69 12.52 -5.47 20.21
C PRO A 69 11.64 -6.45 21.01
N ASP A 70 10.98 -5.97 22.06
CA ASP A 70 10.16 -6.78 22.95
C ASP A 70 8.69 -6.90 22.48
N ASP A 71 8.28 -6.10 21.48
CA ASP A 71 6.94 -6.13 20.87
C ASP A 71 6.96 -6.66 19.42
N ASP A 72 6.92 -7.98 19.26
CA ASP A 72 6.82 -8.62 17.93
C ASP A 72 5.42 -8.50 17.29
N MET A 73 4.44 -8.01 18.06
CA MET A 73 3.04 -7.92 17.69
C MET A 73 2.73 -6.61 16.98
N THR A 74 3.17 -5.49 17.55
CA THR A 74 2.89 -4.14 17.08
C THR A 74 4.04 -3.15 17.25
N SER A 75 5.30 -3.60 17.36
CA SER A 75 6.42 -2.65 17.33
C SER A 75 6.39 -1.88 16.02
N PRO A 76 6.43 -0.54 16.06
CA PRO A 76 6.70 0.28 14.88
C PRO A 76 8.00 -0.16 14.19
N LEU A 77 8.09 0.12 12.89
CA LEU A 77 9.28 -0.18 12.10
C LEU A 77 9.98 1.10 11.67
N PHE A 78 11.25 0.99 11.33
CA PHE A 78 12.03 2.06 10.73
C PHE A 78 12.69 1.58 9.46
N LEU A 79 12.35 2.24 8.36
CA LEU A 79 13.04 2.10 7.09
C LEU A 79 14.30 2.98 7.12
N PRO A 80 15.50 2.40 7.08
CA PRO A 80 16.75 3.15 7.27
C PRO A 80 17.07 4.05 6.06
N ALA A 81 18.27 4.62 6.06
CA ALA A 81 18.78 5.37 4.91
C ALA A 81 18.64 4.55 3.61
N PRO A 82 18.31 5.19 2.48
CA PRO A 82 18.21 6.64 2.29
C PRO A 82 16.85 7.25 2.68
N PHE A 83 15.87 6.45 3.09
CA PHE A 83 14.50 6.92 3.29
C PHE A 83 14.28 7.51 4.68
N ASN A 84 14.87 6.95 5.74
CA ASN A 84 14.72 7.44 7.11
C ASN A 84 13.23 7.64 7.49
N LEU A 85 12.43 6.61 7.27
CA LEU A 85 10.97 6.66 7.42
C LEU A 85 10.52 5.71 8.52
N ARG A 86 9.80 6.22 9.51
CA ARG A 86 9.09 5.39 10.49
C ARG A 86 7.81 4.86 9.85
N LEU A 87 7.56 3.56 10.00
CA LEU A 87 6.29 2.92 9.67
C LEU A 87 5.57 2.61 10.98
N ASP A 88 4.33 3.05 11.09
CA ASP A 88 3.50 2.91 12.28
C ASP A 88 2.10 2.44 11.88
N TRP A 89 1.23 2.32 12.87
CA TRP A 89 -0.02 1.60 12.78
C TRP A 89 -1.25 2.50 12.75
N TRP A 90 -1.01 3.81 12.59
CA TRP A 90 -2.02 4.86 12.44
C TRP A 90 -3.11 4.83 13.51
N LYS A 91 -2.75 4.38 14.73
CA LYS A 91 -3.67 4.27 15.87
C LYS A 91 -4.13 5.64 16.42
N ASP A 92 -3.61 6.73 15.87
CA ASP A 92 -4.03 8.08 16.21
C ASP A 92 -5.43 8.43 15.65
N GLY A 93 -6.02 9.53 16.13
CA GLY A 93 -7.35 9.95 15.70
C GLY A 93 -7.42 10.37 14.21
N LEU A 94 -6.30 10.78 13.60
CA LEU A 94 -6.25 11.11 12.17
C LEU A 94 -6.29 9.85 11.30
N GLY A 95 -5.87 8.70 11.81
CA GLY A 95 -5.95 7.39 11.16
C GLY A 95 -7.27 6.65 11.36
N GLY A 96 -8.27 7.29 11.98
CA GLY A 96 -9.52 6.63 12.36
C GLY A 96 -9.35 5.63 13.51
N GLY A 97 -8.26 5.73 14.28
CA GLY A 97 -7.99 4.83 15.40
C GLY A 97 -7.94 3.36 14.99
N SER A 98 -8.75 2.51 15.62
CA SER A 98 -8.84 1.09 15.29
C SER A 98 -9.73 0.77 14.06
N ASP A 99 -10.42 1.76 13.50
CA ASP A 99 -11.46 1.52 12.50
C ASP A 99 -10.89 1.23 11.12
N PHE A 100 -9.73 1.80 10.78
CA PHE A 100 -9.06 1.57 9.50
C PHE A 100 -8.09 0.38 9.53
N LYS A 101 -7.49 0.12 10.69
CA LYS A 101 -6.53 -0.97 10.92
C LYS A 101 -7.04 -2.33 10.42
N THR A 102 -6.24 -3.04 9.63
CA THR A 102 -6.63 -4.32 9.03
C THR A 102 -6.23 -5.56 9.85
N TRP A 103 -5.21 -5.47 10.72
CA TRP A 103 -4.73 -6.61 11.51
C TRP A 103 -5.32 -6.66 12.93
N ALA A 104 -5.43 -7.87 13.47
CA ALA A 104 -5.95 -8.10 14.82
C ALA A 104 -5.46 -9.42 15.45
N GLY A 105 -5.75 -9.60 16.75
CA GLY A 105 -5.47 -10.84 17.46
C GLY A 105 -3.98 -11.15 17.58
N GLN A 106 -3.59 -12.37 17.19
CA GLN A 106 -2.23 -12.92 17.29
C GLN A 106 -1.36 -12.65 16.05
N GLN A 107 -1.76 -11.70 15.18
CA GLN A 107 -0.94 -11.32 14.03
C GLN A 107 0.29 -10.52 14.46
N LYS A 108 1.46 -11.00 14.06
CA LYS A 108 2.76 -10.36 14.26
C LYS A 108 3.08 -9.44 13.10
N VAL A 109 2.77 -8.15 13.18
CA VAL A 109 2.90 -7.25 12.01
C VAL A 109 4.34 -7.02 11.59
N VAL A 110 5.28 -7.07 12.53
CA VAL A 110 6.73 -7.00 12.26
C VAL A 110 7.12 -8.13 11.30
N ARG A 111 6.68 -9.36 11.61
CA ARG A 111 6.90 -10.56 10.79
C ARG A 111 6.30 -10.42 9.39
N ILE A 112 5.06 -9.90 9.30
CA ILE A 112 4.37 -9.71 8.02
C ILE A 112 5.13 -8.70 7.14
N ALA A 113 5.50 -7.54 7.70
CA ALA A 113 6.24 -6.51 6.98
C ALA A 113 7.62 -7.00 6.53
N ALA A 114 8.35 -7.72 7.39
CA ALA A 114 9.65 -8.29 7.05
C ALA A 114 9.57 -9.33 5.92
N ALA A 115 8.57 -10.22 5.96
CA ALA A 115 8.34 -11.19 4.90
C ALA A 115 8.04 -10.51 3.55
N MET A 116 7.16 -9.50 3.54
CA MET A 116 6.81 -8.78 2.31
C MET A 116 7.99 -7.99 1.75
N HIS A 117 8.79 -7.35 2.62
CA HIS A 117 10.01 -6.66 2.21
C HIS A 117 11.03 -7.62 1.59
N ALA A 118 11.29 -8.76 2.24
CA ALA A 118 12.20 -9.77 1.70
C ALA A 118 11.74 -10.29 0.33
N ALA A 119 10.43 -10.47 0.14
CA ALA A 119 9.86 -10.90 -1.13
C ALA A 119 10.07 -9.89 -2.29
N LEU A 120 10.33 -8.61 -2.00
CA LEU A 120 10.62 -7.61 -3.03
C LEU A 120 11.90 -7.91 -3.82
N GLY A 121 12.83 -8.68 -3.24
CA GLY A 121 14.05 -9.13 -3.92
C GLY A 121 13.80 -10.04 -5.13
N ALA A 122 12.61 -10.67 -5.21
CA ALA A 122 12.20 -11.52 -6.32
C ALA A 122 11.16 -10.85 -7.24
N VAL A 123 10.73 -9.62 -6.94
CA VAL A 123 9.75 -8.88 -7.75
C VAL A 123 10.45 -8.26 -8.97
N ALA A 124 9.78 -8.31 -10.12
CA ALA A 124 10.21 -7.58 -11.30
C ALA A 124 9.96 -6.08 -11.12
N TRP A 125 11.03 -5.29 -11.09
CA TRP A 125 10.99 -3.82 -11.04
C TRP A 125 10.77 -3.22 -12.44
N SER A 126 9.66 -3.59 -13.06
CA SER A 126 9.25 -3.14 -14.38
C SER A 126 7.90 -2.38 -14.33
N PRO A 127 7.64 -1.46 -15.28
CA PRO A 127 6.42 -0.66 -15.33
C PRO A 127 5.11 -1.44 -15.20
N ASP A 128 5.00 -2.58 -15.88
CA ASP A 128 3.75 -3.33 -15.98
C ASP A 128 3.60 -4.41 -14.90
N GLU A 129 4.72 -4.93 -14.37
CA GLU A 129 4.71 -6.10 -13.49
C GLU A 129 4.84 -5.76 -12.00
N LEU A 130 5.40 -4.60 -11.63
CA LEU A 130 5.71 -4.26 -10.23
C LEU A 130 4.48 -4.42 -9.32
N LEU A 131 3.32 -3.90 -9.74
CA LEU A 131 2.08 -3.96 -8.96
C LEU A 131 1.21 -5.19 -9.30
N ASN A 132 1.65 -6.02 -10.26
CA ASN A 132 0.86 -7.12 -10.84
C ASN A 132 1.51 -8.49 -10.74
N SER A 133 2.66 -8.60 -10.05
CA SER A 133 3.34 -9.86 -9.77
C SER A 133 2.95 -10.40 -8.39
N GLY A 134 2.23 -11.51 -8.36
CA GLY A 134 1.83 -12.19 -7.13
C GLY A 134 2.63 -13.48 -6.91
N ALA A 135 3.03 -13.75 -5.68
CA ALA A 135 3.72 -14.98 -5.28
C ALA A 135 3.27 -15.44 -3.89
N ILE A 136 3.59 -16.69 -3.52
CA ILE A 136 3.33 -17.14 -2.14
C ILE A 136 4.32 -16.43 -1.21
N LEU A 137 3.81 -15.81 -0.16
CA LEU A 137 4.61 -15.12 0.84
C LEU A 137 5.05 -16.12 1.90
N TYR A 138 6.35 -16.21 2.16
CA TYR A 138 6.93 -17.11 3.15
C TYR A 138 7.62 -16.34 4.28
N ASP A 139 7.76 -16.99 5.43
CA ASP A 139 8.52 -16.48 6.56
C ASP A 139 10.01 -16.36 6.22
N ILE A 140 10.66 -15.29 6.68
CA ILE A 140 12.10 -15.05 6.47
C ILE A 140 13.00 -16.06 7.20
N HIS A 141 12.49 -16.72 8.23
CA HIS A 141 13.18 -17.73 9.04
C HIS A 141 12.69 -19.16 8.76
N ASP A 142 11.60 -19.33 8.01
CA ASP A 142 11.03 -20.64 7.64
C ASP A 142 10.36 -20.57 6.25
N SER A 143 11.13 -20.94 5.22
CA SER A 143 10.67 -20.90 3.83
C SER A 143 9.56 -21.90 3.50
N ASN A 144 9.15 -22.77 4.43
CA ASN A 144 8.02 -23.67 4.26
C ASN A 144 6.75 -23.18 4.93
N ARG A 145 6.81 -22.04 5.63
CA ARG A 145 5.68 -21.49 6.37
C ARG A 145 5.10 -20.25 5.67
N PRO A 146 3.93 -20.37 5.02
CA PRO A 146 3.25 -19.22 4.45
C PRO A 146 2.94 -18.15 5.49
N VAL A 147 2.96 -16.89 5.06
CA VAL A 147 2.64 -15.72 5.87
C VAL A 147 1.48 -14.98 5.22
N GLU A 148 0.51 -14.60 6.05
CA GLU A 148 -0.62 -13.79 5.62
C GLU A 148 -0.25 -12.28 5.59
N PRO A 149 -0.51 -11.54 4.50
CA PRO A 149 -0.26 -10.10 4.37
C PRO A 149 -1.21 -9.24 5.21
N PHE A 150 -1.13 -7.92 5.03
CA PHE A 150 -2.03 -6.94 5.66
C PHE A 150 -3.40 -6.81 5.01
N TYR A 151 -3.63 -7.46 3.87
CA TYR A 151 -4.90 -7.42 3.12
C TYR A 151 -5.25 -6.03 2.59
N PHE A 152 -4.24 -5.26 2.19
CA PHE A 152 -4.44 -3.99 1.48
C PHE A 152 -4.76 -4.20 0.00
N ASP A 153 -4.30 -5.29 -0.62
CA ASP A 153 -4.65 -5.58 -2.00
C ASP A 153 -6.08 -6.15 -2.10
N CYS A 154 -6.96 -5.40 -2.75
CA CYS A 154 -8.36 -5.78 -2.85
C CYS A 154 -8.60 -7.03 -3.72
N ARG A 155 -7.64 -7.47 -4.53
CA ARG A 155 -7.72 -8.76 -5.26
C ARG A 155 -7.88 -9.94 -4.31
N ARG A 156 -7.40 -9.81 -3.08
CA ARG A 156 -7.48 -10.86 -2.07
C ARG A 156 -8.82 -10.91 -1.37
N ALA A 157 -9.43 -9.76 -1.11
CA ALA A 157 -10.74 -9.67 -0.48
C ALA A 157 -11.90 -9.80 -1.47
N SER A 158 -11.70 -9.46 -2.75
CA SER A 158 -12.72 -9.59 -3.79
C SER A 158 -13.13 -11.04 -4.06
N GLN A 159 -12.33 -12.02 -3.64
CA GLN A 159 -12.67 -13.45 -3.67
C GLN A 159 -13.52 -13.91 -2.47
N ALA A 160 -13.94 -13.00 -1.58
CA ALA A 160 -14.80 -13.32 -0.44
C ALA A 160 -16.23 -12.83 -0.74
N HIS A 161 -16.94 -13.55 -1.60
CA HIS A 161 -18.35 -13.28 -1.89
C HIS A 161 -19.27 -13.88 -0.82
N SER A 162 -20.55 -13.50 -0.83
CA SER A 162 -21.56 -14.10 0.05
C SER A 162 -21.70 -15.62 -0.13
N LEU A 163 -21.28 -16.15 -1.28
CA LEU A 163 -21.23 -17.59 -1.55
C LEU A 163 -20.06 -18.28 -0.83
N ASP A 164 -19.03 -17.53 -0.44
CA ASP A 164 -17.81 -18.04 0.22
C ASP A 164 -17.89 -17.92 1.75
N VAL A 165 -19.08 -17.63 2.30
CA VAL A 165 -19.29 -17.58 3.75
C VAL A 165 -19.04 -18.96 4.34
N GLY A 166 -18.05 -19.05 5.23
CA GLY A 166 -17.59 -20.30 5.83
C GLY A 166 -16.41 -20.95 5.09
N PHE A 167 -16.00 -20.42 3.94
CA PHE A 167 -14.80 -20.85 3.23
C PHE A 167 -13.55 -20.20 3.82
N SER A 168 -12.50 -20.99 4.00
CA SER A 168 -11.17 -20.52 4.41
C SER A 168 -10.11 -21.27 3.61
N ALA A 169 -9.30 -20.55 2.84
CA ALA A 169 -8.18 -21.13 2.10
C ALA A 169 -7.24 -21.90 3.03
N ASP A 170 -7.00 -21.37 4.24
CA ASP A 170 -6.19 -22.00 5.28
C ASP A 170 -6.79 -23.35 5.75
N ALA A 171 -8.11 -23.42 5.95
CA ALA A 171 -8.79 -24.67 6.31
C ALA A 171 -8.70 -25.74 5.21
N HIS A 172 -8.40 -25.34 3.98
CA HIS A 172 -8.21 -26.20 2.81
C HIS A 172 -6.74 -26.33 2.38
N ASN A 173 -5.77 -25.85 3.16
CA ASN A 173 -4.33 -25.83 2.82
C ASN A 173 -4.04 -25.21 1.43
N MET A 174 -4.81 -24.19 1.06
CA MET A 174 -4.65 -23.49 -0.21
C MET A 174 -3.79 -22.24 -0.04
N ASN A 175 -2.77 -22.11 -0.89
CA ASN A 175 -1.93 -20.92 -0.93
C ASN A 175 -2.53 -19.88 -1.88
N VAL A 176 -2.79 -18.67 -1.36
CA VAL A 176 -3.29 -17.54 -2.15
C VAL A 176 -2.12 -16.59 -2.45
N PRO A 177 -1.89 -16.22 -3.73
CA PRO A 177 -0.85 -15.27 -4.08
C PRO A 177 -0.98 -13.95 -3.31
N VAL A 178 0.17 -13.40 -2.95
CA VAL A 178 0.35 -12.11 -2.30
C VAL A 178 1.11 -11.20 -3.26
N TYR A 179 0.60 -9.99 -3.47
CA TYR A 179 1.26 -8.96 -4.26
C TYR A 179 2.10 -8.09 -3.33
N SER A 180 3.25 -8.62 -2.90
CA SER A 180 4.07 -8.01 -1.83
C SER A 180 4.46 -6.56 -2.10
N ALA A 181 4.70 -6.19 -3.36
CA ALA A 181 4.95 -4.80 -3.74
C ALA A 181 3.75 -3.89 -3.47
N VAL A 182 2.53 -4.35 -3.77
CA VAL A 182 1.29 -3.60 -3.47
C VAL A 182 1.13 -3.45 -1.96
N GLU A 183 1.22 -4.55 -1.22
CA GLU A 183 1.00 -4.56 0.24
C GLU A 183 2.03 -3.69 0.99
N PHE A 184 3.32 -3.85 0.69
CA PHE A 184 4.40 -3.13 1.38
C PHE A 184 4.44 -1.66 0.98
N MET A 185 4.28 -1.32 -0.30
CA MET A 185 4.24 0.10 -0.71
C MET A 185 2.95 0.77 -0.22
N CYS A 186 1.83 0.05 -0.14
CA CYS A 186 0.60 0.58 0.46
C CYS A 186 0.82 0.93 1.94
N LEU A 187 1.47 0.07 2.72
CA LEU A 187 1.86 0.38 4.11
C LEU A 187 2.61 1.72 4.17
N ILE A 188 3.60 1.91 3.30
CA ILE A 188 4.39 3.13 3.22
C ILE A 188 3.54 4.34 2.80
N GLY A 189 2.68 4.18 1.80
CA GLY A 189 1.80 5.25 1.32
C GLY A 189 0.85 5.74 2.41
N LEU A 190 0.31 4.83 3.21
CA LEU A 190 -0.62 5.14 4.30
C LEU A 190 0.02 5.93 5.46
N GLU A 191 1.36 6.00 5.56
CA GLU A 191 2.02 6.90 6.53
C GLU A 191 1.68 8.37 6.28
N ARG A 192 1.51 8.77 5.01
CA ARG A 192 1.18 10.16 4.63
C ARG A 192 -0.20 10.29 4.00
N PHE A 193 -0.58 9.37 3.13
CA PHE A 193 -1.76 9.44 2.27
C PHE A 193 -2.92 8.65 2.89
N ARG A 194 -3.34 9.02 4.10
CA ARG A 194 -4.46 8.35 4.77
C ARG A 194 -5.77 8.70 4.07
N PRO A 195 -6.65 7.74 3.77
CA PRO A 195 -7.94 8.07 3.15
C PRO A 195 -8.87 8.81 4.11
N LYS A 196 -9.81 9.57 3.54
CA LYS A 196 -10.82 10.29 4.31
C LYS A 196 -11.95 9.32 4.71
N PRO A 197 -12.28 9.16 6.01
CA PRO A 197 -13.45 8.39 6.41
C PRO A 197 -14.75 9.09 5.95
N ARG A 198 -15.77 8.29 5.63
CA ARG A 198 -17.12 8.72 5.27
C ARG A 198 -18.14 8.18 6.27
N ASP A 199 -19.28 8.84 6.37
CA ASP A 199 -20.39 8.44 7.26
C ASP A 199 -20.98 7.07 6.90
N ASP A 200 -20.86 6.66 5.64
CA ASP A 200 -21.32 5.36 5.12
C ASP A 200 -20.33 4.20 5.36
N ARG A 201 -19.36 4.39 6.28
CA ARG A 201 -18.30 3.41 6.63
C ARG A 201 -17.37 3.03 5.47
N ARG A 202 -17.29 3.87 4.44
CA ARG A 202 -16.27 3.78 3.39
C ARG A 202 -15.15 4.79 3.62
N PHE A 203 -14.06 4.57 2.91
CA PHE A 203 -12.88 5.42 2.89
C PHE A 203 -12.73 6.01 1.50
N GLU A 204 -12.55 7.32 1.41
CA GLU A 204 -12.44 8.08 0.16
C GLU A 204 -11.00 8.45 -0.13
N TYR A 205 -10.63 8.38 -1.40
CA TYR A 205 -9.38 8.90 -1.94
C TYR A 205 -9.60 9.41 -3.36
N ARG A 206 -8.68 10.26 -3.81
CA ARG A 206 -8.74 10.91 -5.12
C ARG A 206 -7.43 10.76 -5.86
N THR A 207 -7.52 10.48 -7.16
CA THR A 207 -6.40 10.64 -8.10
C THR A 207 -6.23 12.10 -8.46
N TRP A 208 -5.04 12.47 -8.92
CA TRP A 208 -4.75 13.81 -9.41
C TRP A 208 -3.89 13.69 -10.68
N THR A 209 -4.03 14.63 -11.62
CA THR A 209 -3.34 14.55 -12.92
C THR A 209 -2.20 15.55 -13.08
N CYS A 210 -2.01 16.47 -12.12
CA CYS A 210 -0.88 17.40 -12.14
C CYS A 210 0.34 16.81 -11.41
N PRO A 211 1.58 17.04 -11.86
CA PRO A 211 2.76 16.63 -11.11
C PRO A 211 2.78 17.29 -9.72
N LEU A 212 2.88 16.46 -8.67
CA LEU A 212 2.95 16.94 -7.30
C LEU A 212 3.99 16.17 -6.50
N ALA A 213 4.79 16.89 -5.71
CA ALA A 213 5.63 16.29 -4.68
C ALA A 213 4.78 15.64 -3.59
N ALA A 214 5.32 14.63 -2.90
CA ALA A 214 4.56 13.85 -1.92
C ALA A 214 3.83 14.68 -0.84
N PRO A 215 4.42 15.75 -0.26
CA PRO A 215 3.72 16.61 0.71
C PRO A 215 2.50 17.35 0.12
N CYS A 216 2.52 17.69 -1.17
CA CYS A 216 1.42 18.38 -1.86
C CYS A 216 0.41 17.39 -2.43
N ALA A 217 0.86 16.21 -2.84
CA ALA A 217 0.00 15.13 -3.33
C ALA A 217 -0.91 14.57 -2.24
N ALA A 218 -0.48 14.57 -0.97
CA ALA A 218 -1.29 14.05 0.15
C ALA A 218 -2.64 14.77 0.34
N PRO A 219 -2.71 16.11 0.44
CA PRO A 219 -4.00 16.81 0.46
C PRO A 219 -4.77 16.71 -0.86
N ALA A 220 -4.10 16.54 -2.01
CA ALA A 220 -4.77 16.25 -3.28
C ALA A 220 -5.49 14.88 -3.25
N ALA A 221 -4.83 13.86 -2.70
CA ALA A 221 -5.39 12.52 -2.51
C ALA A 221 -6.60 12.49 -1.56
N LEU A 222 -6.68 13.46 -0.65
CA LEU A 222 -7.83 13.68 0.25
C LEU A 222 -8.96 14.50 -0.38
N GLY A 223 -8.77 15.02 -1.60
CA GLY A 223 -9.69 15.97 -2.23
C GLY A 223 -9.75 17.33 -1.53
N ALA A 224 -8.76 17.68 -0.70
CA ALA A 224 -8.69 18.96 0.00
C ALA A 224 -8.21 20.11 -0.93
N ILE A 225 -7.66 19.77 -2.09
CA ILE A 225 -7.25 20.73 -3.13
C ILE A 225 -8.07 20.43 -4.40
N PRO A 226 -8.69 21.45 -5.03
CA PRO A 226 -9.52 21.26 -6.22
C PRO A 226 -8.66 21.02 -7.47
N LEU A 227 -8.27 19.76 -7.69
CA LEU A 227 -7.46 19.34 -8.83
C LEU A 227 -8.24 18.39 -9.76
N PRO A 228 -7.93 18.40 -11.08
CA PRO A 228 -8.46 17.40 -12.00
C PRO A 228 -8.08 16.00 -11.54
N GLY A 229 -9.03 15.07 -11.65
CA GLY A 229 -8.85 13.69 -11.20
C GLY A 229 -10.18 13.01 -10.88
N ARG A 230 -10.10 11.74 -10.48
CA ARG A 230 -11.25 10.88 -10.15
C ARG A 230 -11.27 10.56 -8.67
N SER A 231 -12.45 10.64 -8.07
CA SER A 231 -12.70 10.23 -6.68
C SER A 231 -13.16 8.78 -6.62
N PHE A 232 -12.75 8.08 -5.58
CA PHE A 232 -13.05 6.68 -5.33
C PHE A 232 -13.41 6.48 -3.86
N ALA A 233 -14.31 5.55 -3.57
CA ALA A 233 -14.60 5.12 -2.21
C ALA A 233 -14.61 3.61 -2.08
N PHE A 234 -13.95 3.08 -1.05
CA PHE A 234 -13.87 1.65 -0.79
C PHE A 234 -14.34 1.29 0.62
N PRO A 235 -15.07 0.17 0.80
CA PRO A 235 -15.35 -0.38 2.11
C PRO A 235 -14.22 -1.30 2.60
N LEU A 236 -14.27 -1.64 3.88
CA LEU A 236 -13.47 -2.72 4.45
C LEU A 236 -14.31 -4.00 4.56
N LEU A 237 -13.76 -5.13 4.12
CA LEU A 237 -14.31 -6.46 4.40
C LEU A 237 -13.96 -6.86 5.83
N TYR A 238 -14.93 -7.28 6.63
CA TYR A 238 -14.71 -7.86 7.95
C TYR A 238 -14.58 -9.38 7.82
N ARG A 239 -13.35 -9.91 7.85
CA ARG A 239 -13.08 -11.35 7.82
C ARG A 239 -13.37 -12.01 9.16
N THR A 240 -13.12 -11.27 10.24
CA THR A 240 -13.64 -11.56 11.59
C THR A 240 -14.17 -10.25 12.18
N LYS A 241 -14.58 -10.26 13.46
CA LYS A 241 -14.97 -9.04 14.17
C LYS A 241 -13.89 -7.93 14.10
N TYR A 242 -12.62 -8.31 13.98
CA TYR A 242 -11.49 -7.37 14.07
C TYR A 242 -10.51 -7.43 12.88
N LEU A 243 -10.43 -8.56 12.15
CA LEU A 243 -9.56 -8.72 10.99
C LEU A 243 -10.26 -8.20 9.75
N LYS A 244 -9.65 -7.23 9.07
CA LYS A 244 -10.24 -6.53 7.92
C LYS A 244 -9.37 -6.66 6.69
N GLY A 245 -9.93 -6.36 5.53
CA GLY A 245 -9.20 -6.21 4.26
C GLY A 245 -9.86 -5.19 3.36
N PHE A 246 -9.11 -4.62 2.42
CA PHE A 246 -9.65 -3.63 1.50
C PHE A 246 -10.52 -4.30 0.45
N LEU A 247 -11.71 -3.76 0.18
CA LEU A 247 -12.51 -4.15 -0.97
C LEU A 247 -12.24 -3.22 -2.16
N PRO A 248 -12.58 -3.63 -3.40
CA PRO A 248 -12.48 -2.75 -4.56
C PRO A 248 -13.24 -1.44 -4.34
N ALA A 249 -12.64 -0.35 -4.78
CA ALA A 249 -13.25 0.96 -4.71
C ALA A 249 -14.26 1.15 -5.84
N MET A 250 -15.34 1.88 -5.54
CA MET A 250 -16.25 2.39 -6.55
C MET A 250 -15.86 3.82 -6.91
N LYS A 251 -15.88 4.12 -8.21
CA LYS A 251 -15.75 5.50 -8.67
C LYS A 251 -16.93 6.32 -8.14
N LEU A 252 -16.65 7.46 -7.54
CA LEU A 252 -17.69 8.42 -7.15
C LEU A 252 -18.03 9.29 -8.37
N GLU A 253 -19.31 9.56 -8.56
CA GLU A 253 -19.73 10.61 -9.50
C GLU A 253 -19.37 11.96 -8.87
N ASN A 254 -18.61 12.77 -9.60
CA ASN A 254 -18.33 14.14 -9.16
C ASN A 254 -19.58 14.98 -9.48
N ASN A 255 -20.27 15.51 -8.47
CA ASN A 255 -21.42 16.41 -8.65
C ASN A 255 -21.05 17.83 -9.15
N TYR A 256 -19.93 17.98 -9.85
CA TYR A 256 -19.47 19.27 -10.36
C TYR A 256 -18.93 19.09 -11.78
N ASP A 257 -19.84 19.19 -12.74
CA ASP A 257 -19.60 19.74 -14.07
C ASP A 257 -20.00 21.23 -14.06
#